data_AF-A0A4Y1Q7R5-F1
#
_entry.id   AF-A0A4Y1Q7R5-F1
#
_cell.length_a   1.000
_cell.length_b   1.000
_cell.length_c   1.000
_cell.angle_alpha   90.00
_cell.angle_beta   90.00
_cell.angle_gamma   90.00
#
_symmetry.space_group_name_H-M   'P 1'
#
loop_
_entity.id
_entity.type
_entity.pdbx_description
1 polymer ?
#
loop_
_entity_poly.entity_id
_entity_poly.type
_entity_poly.pdbx_seq_one_letter_code
_entity_poly.pdbx_strand_id
1 'polypeptide(L)'
;AHDELKVYGVDRGIQDKLIELLSDDSPEVRAAALYALGTFMGASGSADPSKQGGGGSGIMYQLEERVHFRMEVAVATGATLAVKEDASPMVRKELLVLLSCLVKEWRGYFVV
;
A
#
# COMPACT_ATOMS: atom_id res chain seq x y z
N ALA A 1 4.26 3.57 -14.00
CA ALA A 1 3.85 2.93 -15.28
C ALA A 1 2.34 2.71 -15.38
N HIS A 2 1.57 2.93 -14.31
CA HIS A 2 0.11 2.79 -14.30
C HIS A 2 -0.54 3.93 -13.50
N ASP A 3 0.07 5.10 -13.56
CA ASP A 3 -0.20 6.21 -12.65
C ASP A 3 -1.63 6.73 -12.91
N GLU A 4 -2.10 6.73 -14.15
CA GLU A 4 -3.50 7.01 -14.52
C GLU A 4 -4.52 6.07 -13.84
N LEU A 5 -4.19 4.78 -13.72
CA LEU A 5 -5.06 3.81 -13.03
C LEU A 5 -5.09 4.05 -11.53
N LYS A 6 -3.95 4.45 -10.95
CA LYS A 6 -3.89 4.84 -9.53
C LYS A 6 -4.75 6.08 -9.29
N VAL A 7 -4.62 7.12 -10.12
CA VAL A 7 -5.46 8.34 -10.05
C VAL A 7 -6.94 7.98 -10.08
N TYR A 8 -7.35 7.20 -11.08
CA TYR A 8 -8.74 6.74 -11.19
C TYR A 8 -9.20 5.92 -9.96
N GLY A 9 -8.31 5.10 -9.40
CA GLY A 9 -8.59 4.32 -8.19
C GLY A 9 -8.78 5.20 -6.95
N VAL A 10 -7.91 6.20 -6.76
CA VAL A 10 -8.01 7.17 -5.65
C VAL A 10 -9.33 7.93 -5.72
N ASP A 11 -9.70 8.43 -6.90
CA ASP A 11 -10.94 9.18 -7.12
C ASP A 11 -12.20 8.36 -6.82
N ARG A 12 -12.10 7.03 -6.86
CA ARG A 12 -13.19 6.08 -6.55
C ARG A 12 -13.12 5.48 -5.15
N GLY A 13 -12.19 5.92 -4.31
CA GLY A 13 -12.01 5.42 -2.95
C GLY A 13 -11.63 3.94 -2.91
N ILE A 14 -10.85 3.46 -3.87
CA ILE A 14 -10.45 2.04 -3.91
C ILE A 14 -9.64 1.65 -2.67
N GLN A 15 -8.78 2.55 -2.17
CA GLN A 15 -8.02 2.33 -0.95
C GLN A 15 -8.92 2.06 0.26
N ASP A 16 -10.05 2.76 0.39
CA ASP A 16 -10.96 2.60 1.52
C ASP A 16 -11.67 1.24 1.45
N LYS A 17 -12.14 0.86 0.24
CA LYS A 17 -12.76 -0.45 -0.01
C LYS A 17 -11.81 -1.61 0.24
N LEU A 18 -10.53 -1.47 -0.09
CA LEU A 18 -9.53 -2.49 0.20
C LEU A 18 -9.23 -2.59 1.70
N ILE A 19 -9.26 -1.47 2.44
CA ILE A 19 -9.12 -1.47 3.90
C ILE A 19 -10.30 -2.20 4.56
N GLU A 20 -11.52 -2.05 4.06
CA GLU A 20 -12.69 -2.77 4.57
C GLU A 20 -12.50 -4.31 4.51
N LEU A 21 -11.87 -4.82 3.44
CA LEU A 21 -11.58 -6.25 3.26
C LEU A 21 -10.56 -6.80 4.27
N LEU A 22 -9.84 -5.94 5.01
CA LEU A 22 -8.92 -6.38 6.07
C LEU A 22 -9.64 -6.93 7.31
N SER A 23 -10.97 -6.83 7.37
CA SER A 23 -11.77 -7.43 8.43
C SER A 23 -12.42 -8.76 8.02
N ASP A 24 -12.09 -9.30 6.84
CA ASP A 24 -12.63 -10.58 6.37
C ASP A 24 -12.17 -11.75 7.25
N ASP A 25 -13.03 -12.75 7.45
CA ASP A 25 -12.72 -13.94 8.25
C ASP A 25 -11.58 -14.77 7.63
N SER A 26 -11.49 -14.81 6.29
CA SER A 26 -10.46 -15.54 5.55
C SER A 26 -9.12 -14.79 5.57
N PRO A 27 -8.04 -15.40 6.10
CA PRO A 27 -6.72 -14.80 6.05
C PRO A 27 -6.20 -14.63 4.60
N GLU A 28 -6.67 -15.42 3.65
CA GLU A 28 -6.35 -15.30 2.22
C GLU A 28 -6.93 -14.02 1.63
N VAL A 29 -8.18 -13.65 1.99
CA VAL A 29 -8.81 -12.40 1.53
C VAL A 29 -8.08 -11.20 2.10
N ARG A 30 -7.75 -11.22 3.41
CA ARG A 30 -6.99 -10.14 4.05
C ARG A 30 -5.59 -9.98 3.43
N ALA A 31 -4.89 -11.09 3.18
CA ALA A 31 -3.59 -11.06 2.52
C ALA A 31 -3.68 -10.53 1.08
N ALA A 32 -4.70 -10.94 0.31
CA ALA A 32 -4.93 -10.45 -1.04
C ALA A 32 -5.25 -8.94 -1.07
N ALA A 33 -6.03 -8.46 -0.11
CA ALA A 33 -6.32 -7.04 0.06
C ALA A 33 -5.06 -6.23 0.38
N LEU A 34 -4.19 -6.71 1.28
CA LEU A 34 -2.90 -6.09 1.56
C LEU A 34 -1.96 -6.11 0.35
N TYR A 35 -1.92 -7.21 -0.39
CA TYR A 35 -1.13 -7.29 -1.62
C TYR A 35 -1.60 -6.27 -2.66
N ALA A 36 -2.92 -6.15 -2.86
CA ALA A 36 -3.51 -5.15 -3.74
C ALA A 36 -3.19 -3.72 -3.27
N LEU A 37 -3.31 -3.43 -1.97
CA LEU A 37 -2.89 -2.14 -1.40
C LEU A 37 -1.38 -1.90 -1.58
N GLY A 38 -0.56 -2.93 -1.40
CA GLY A 38 0.89 -2.84 -1.57
C GLY A 38 1.25 -2.44 -3.01
N THR A 39 0.67 -3.12 -3.99
CA THR A 39 0.88 -2.77 -5.41
C THR A 39 0.34 -1.38 -5.75
N PHE A 40 -0.79 -0.98 -5.16
CA PHE A 40 -1.33 0.37 -5.27
C PHE A 40 -0.41 1.45 -4.68
N MET A 41 0.33 1.12 -3.61
CA MET A 41 1.32 1.97 -2.96
C MET A 41 2.73 1.85 -3.55
N GLY A 42 2.91 1.13 -4.66
CA GLY A 42 4.19 1.07 -5.36
C GLY A 42 5.05 -0.15 -5.03
N ALA A 43 4.48 -1.22 -4.46
CA ALA A 43 5.13 -2.53 -4.46
C ALA A 43 5.21 -3.06 -5.91
N SER A 44 6.36 -3.63 -6.29
CA SER A 44 6.50 -4.31 -7.57
C SER A 44 6.38 -5.81 -7.37
N GLY A 45 5.41 -6.42 -8.06
CA GLY A 45 5.30 -7.87 -8.22
C GLY A 45 6.17 -8.41 -9.36
N SER A 46 7.26 -7.74 -9.73
CA SER A 46 8.11 -8.15 -10.85
C SER A 46 8.57 -9.60 -10.71
N ALA A 47 8.27 -10.42 -11.73
CA ALA A 47 8.77 -11.79 -11.82
C ALA A 47 10.29 -11.88 -12.07
N ASP A 48 10.90 -10.77 -12.51
CA ASP A 48 12.34 -10.64 -12.68
C ASP A 48 13.02 -10.45 -11.32
N PRO A 49 13.82 -11.42 -10.83
CA PRO A 49 14.48 -11.35 -9.52
C PRO A 49 15.53 -10.23 -9.43
N SER A 50 16.00 -9.72 -10.58
CA SER A 50 16.98 -8.63 -10.63
C SER A 50 16.34 -7.26 -10.38
N LYS A 51 15.01 -7.14 -10.49
CA LYS A 51 14.29 -5.89 -10.20
C LYS A 51 13.97 -5.79 -8.71
N GLN A 52 14.85 -5.09 -7.99
CA GLN A 52 14.69 -4.87 -6.55
C GLN A 52 13.67 -3.76 -6.25
N GLY A 53 12.49 -4.16 -5.74
CA GLY A 53 11.45 -3.26 -5.25
C GLY A 53 10.69 -2.50 -6.35
N GLY A 54 9.55 -1.91 -6.00
CA GLY A 54 8.78 -1.09 -6.94
C GLY A 54 9.28 0.34 -7.02
N GLY A 55 9.03 0.97 -8.18
CA GLY A 55 9.61 2.24 -8.59
C GLY A 55 9.09 3.47 -7.83
N GLY A 56 8.59 3.28 -6.62
CA GLY A 56 7.85 4.28 -5.86
C GLY A 56 6.34 4.18 -6.10
N SER A 57 5.60 5.03 -5.41
CA SER A 57 4.15 5.05 -5.43
C SER A 57 3.57 5.58 -6.76
N GLY A 58 4.41 6.21 -7.58
CA GLY A 58 4.03 6.84 -8.85
C GLY A 58 3.55 8.29 -8.65
N ILE A 59 3.32 9.00 -9.75
CA ILE A 59 2.86 10.40 -9.68
C ILE A 59 1.34 10.48 -9.44
N MET A 60 0.93 11.42 -8.58
CA MET A 60 -0.46 11.70 -8.25
C MET A 60 -0.80 13.13 -8.68
N TYR A 61 -0.87 13.38 -9.99
CA TYR A 61 -0.93 14.74 -10.56
C TYR A 61 -2.18 15.54 -10.15
N GLN A 62 -3.23 14.87 -9.71
CA GLN A 62 -4.47 15.48 -9.24
C GLN A 62 -4.42 15.94 -7.77
N LEU A 63 -3.39 15.54 -7.02
CA LEU A 63 -3.21 15.92 -5.61
C LEU A 63 -1.93 16.75 -5.43
N GLU A 64 -1.98 17.70 -4.50
CA GLU A 64 -0.76 18.32 -3.97
C GLU A 64 0.07 17.26 -3.23
N GLU A 65 1.40 17.35 -3.30
CA GLU A 65 2.33 16.40 -2.67
C GLU A 65 2.00 16.15 -1.19
N ARG A 66 1.67 17.20 -0.43
CA ARG A 66 1.29 17.07 0.98
C ARG A 66 -0.02 16.29 1.19
N VAL A 67 -0.98 16.42 0.26
CA VAL A 67 -2.25 15.68 0.30
C VAL A 67 -2.02 14.22 -0.08
N HIS A 68 -1.22 13.97 -1.11
CA HIS A 68 -0.80 12.63 -1.51
C HIS A 68 -0.08 11.91 -0.36
N PHE A 69 0.92 12.55 0.25
CA PHE A 69 1.63 12.01 1.42
C PHE A 69 0.67 11.63 2.57
N ARG A 70 -0.23 12.55 2.93
CA ARG A 70 -1.19 12.30 4.03
C ARG A 70 -2.13 11.14 3.72
N MET A 71 -2.57 11.01 2.46
CA MET A 71 -3.40 9.90 2.04
C MET A 71 -2.66 8.57 2.18
N GLU A 72 -1.41 8.48 1.73
CA GLU A 72 -0.62 7.24 1.83
C GLU A 72 -0.30 6.85 3.27
N VAL A 73 0.02 7.83 4.12
CA VAL A 73 0.18 7.62 5.57
C VAL A 73 -1.13 7.14 6.20
N ALA A 74 -2.28 7.69 5.80
CA ALA A 74 -3.57 7.26 6.31
C ALA A 74 -3.89 5.81 5.92
N VAL A 75 -3.63 5.43 4.66
CA VAL A 75 -3.79 4.04 4.18
C VAL A 75 -2.91 3.08 4.96
N ALA A 76 -1.61 3.39 5.09
CA ALA A 76 -0.67 2.56 5.84
C ALA A 76 -1.04 2.43 7.33
N THR A 77 -1.49 3.54 7.94
CA THR A 77 -1.94 3.54 9.33
C THR A 77 -3.20 2.70 9.51
N GLY A 78 -4.19 2.85 8.63
CA GLY A 78 -5.42 2.07 8.63
C GLY A 78 -5.14 0.57 8.50
N ALA A 79 -4.30 0.18 7.54
CA ALA A 79 -3.88 -1.20 7.36
C ALA A 79 -3.13 -1.74 8.60
N THR A 80 -2.24 -0.94 9.19
CA THR A 80 -1.49 -1.33 10.39
C THR A 80 -2.42 -1.55 11.58
N LEU A 81 -3.39 -0.65 11.80
CA LEU A 81 -4.33 -0.79 12.91
C LEU A 81 -5.22 -2.03 12.76
N ALA A 82 -5.61 -2.38 11.53
CA ALA A 82 -6.40 -3.57 11.25
C ALA A 82 -5.61 -4.88 11.43
N VAL A 83 -4.32 -4.89 11.09
CA VAL A 83 -3.55 -6.15 10.88
C VAL A 83 -2.44 -6.39 11.91
N LYS A 84 -2.03 -5.40 12.71
CA LYS A 84 -0.88 -5.56 13.63
C LYS A 84 -0.99 -6.78 14.57
N GLU A 85 -2.19 -7.12 15.01
CA GLU A 85 -2.47 -8.26 15.90
C GLU A 85 -2.98 -9.49 15.13
N ASP A 86 -2.88 -9.53 13.79
CA ASP A 86 -3.36 -10.65 12.99
C ASP A 86 -2.60 -11.95 13.35
N ALA A 87 -3.33 -13.03 13.56
CA ALA A 87 -2.76 -14.32 13.91
C ALA A 87 -1.98 -14.94 12.74
N SER A 88 -2.35 -14.63 11.51
CA SER A 88 -1.73 -15.20 10.31
C SER A 88 -0.39 -14.53 10.01
N PRO A 89 0.73 -15.27 10.00
CA PRO A 89 2.02 -14.72 9.59
C PRO A 89 2.03 -14.29 8.12
N MET A 90 1.19 -14.88 7.27
CA MET A 90 1.04 -14.50 5.86
C MET A 90 0.51 -13.07 5.74
N VAL A 91 -0.54 -12.73 6.49
CA VAL A 91 -1.15 -11.39 6.48
C VAL A 91 -0.18 -10.36 7.05
N ARG A 92 0.48 -10.66 8.18
CA ARG A 92 1.49 -9.76 8.77
C ARG A 92 2.69 -9.51 7.85
N LYS A 93 3.10 -10.52 7.07
CA LYS A 93 4.17 -10.35 6.08
C LYS A 93 3.76 -9.35 4.99
N GLU A 94 2.54 -9.43 4.47
CA GLU A 94 2.06 -8.48 3.46
C GLU A 94 1.96 -7.04 4.01
N LEU A 95 1.59 -6.87 5.29
CA LEU A 95 1.64 -5.55 5.94
C LEU A 95 3.06 -4.97 5.93
N LEU A 96 4.09 -5.78 6.18
CA LEU A 96 5.49 -5.31 6.12
C LEU A 96 5.89 -4.87 4.70
N VAL A 97 5.44 -5.59 3.67
CA VAL A 97 5.68 -5.20 2.26
C VAL A 97 5.04 -3.85 1.96
N LEU A 98 3.79 -3.64 2.37
CA LEU A 98 3.10 -2.36 2.24
C LEU A 98 3.86 -1.22 2.94
N LEU A 99 4.26 -1.39 4.20
CA LEU A 99 5.02 -0.39 4.95
C LEU A 99 6.37 -0.08 4.31
N SER A 100 7.04 -1.09 3.74
CA SER A 100 8.31 -0.88 3.04
C SER A 100 8.17 0.07 1.85
N CYS A 101 7.01 0.08 1.19
CA CYS A 101 6.73 0.98 0.07
C CYS A 101 6.59 2.43 0.56
N LEU A 102 5.84 2.64 1.65
CA LEU A 102 5.70 3.97 2.26
C LEU A 102 7.06 4.54 2.70
N VAL A 103 7.89 3.72 3.36
CA VAL A 103 9.22 4.14 3.80
C VAL A 103 10.14 4.44 2.63
N LYS A 104 10.05 3.66 1.54
CA LYS A 104 10.86 3.89 0.33
C LYS A 104 10.49 5.20 -0.35
N GLU A 105 9.19 5.47 -0.50
CA GLU A 105 8.69 6.69 -1.14
C GLU A 105 9.03 7.93 -0.31
N TRP A 106 8.69 7.91 0.98
CA TRP A 106 8.77 9.08 1.85
C TRP A 106 10.01 9.05 2.75
N ARG A 107 11.12 8.48 2.27
CA ARG A 107 12.34 8.23 3.04
C ARG A 107 12.85 9.47 3.79
N GLY A 108 12.69 10.66 3.20
CA GLY A 108 13.09 11.93 3.81
C GLY A 108 12.44 12.22 5.17
N TYR A 109 11.27 11.62 5.45
CA TYR A 109 10.60 11.75 6.75
C TYR A 109 11.01 10.67 7.77
N PHE A 110 11.66 9.58 7.32
CA PHE A 110 12.08 8.47 8.18
C PHE A 110 13.57 8.53 8.57
N VAL A 111 14.37 9.31 7.85
CA VAL A 111 15.78 9.56 8.17
C VAL A 111 15.86 10.87 8.94
N VAL A 112 16.14 10.79 10.24
CA VAL A 112 16.30 11.93 11.16
C VAL A 112 17.77 12.20 11.43
#